data_AF-G1V243-F1
#
_entry.id   AF-G1V243-F1
#
_cell.length_a   1.000
_cell.length_b   1.000
_cell.length_c   1.000
_cell.angle_alpha   90.00
_cell.angle_beta   90.00
_cell.angle_gamma   90.00
#
_symmetry.space_group_name_H-M   'P 1'
#
loop_
_entity.id
_entity.type
_entity.pdbx_description
1 polymer ?
#
loop_
_entity_poly.entity_id
_entity_poly.type
_entity_poly.pdbx_seq_one_letter_code
_entity_poly.pdbx_strand_id
1 'polypeptide(L)' 'MCLALSHKWFPSRAVDLDSMAEAVFLETDYWEKMQIAVANGIAKAFRGA' A
#
# COMPACT_ATOMS: atom_id res chain seq x y z
N MET A 1 2.10 -14.76 -4.97
CA MET A 1 1.96 -13.46 -4.29
C MET A 1 1.79 -12.32 -5.29
N CYS A 2 2.77 -12.07 -6.18
CA CYS A 2 2.79 -10.88 -7.05
C CYS A 2 1.65 -10.83 -8.09
N LEU A 3 1.15 -11.96 -8.58
CA LEU A 3 -0.01 -12.01 -9.49
C LEU A 3 -1.28 -11.42 -8.85
N ALA A 4 -1.57 -11.79 -7.60
CA ALA A 4 -2.73 -11.28 -6.88
C ALA A 4 -2.60 -9.76 -6.61
N LEU A 5 -1.39 -9.29 -6.32
CA LEU A 5 -1.12 -7.85 -6.16
C LEU A 5 -1.28 -7.09 -7.47
N SER A 6 -0.84 -7.65 -8.61
CA SER A 6 -1.04 -7.02 -9.92
C SER A 6 -2.52 -6.83 -10.22
N HIS A 7 -3.39 -7.80 -9.91
CA HIS A 7 -4.84 -7.62 -10.08
C HIS A 7 -5.46 -6.63 -9.09
N LYS A 8 -4.94 -6.56 -7.85
CA LYS A 8 -5.40 -5.60 -6.83
C LYS A 8 -5.09 -4.16 -7.24
N TRP A 9 -3.86 -3.89 -7.66
CA TRP A 9 -3.38 -2.55 -7.97
C TRP A 9 -3.66 -2.13 -9.41
N PHE A 10 -3.67 -3.08 -10.35
CA PHE A 10 -3.86 -2.85 -11.77
C PHE A 10 -4.91 -3.79 -12.39
N PRO A 11 -6.20 -3.63 -12.05
CA PRO A 11 -7.25 -4.57 -12.46
C PRO A 11 -7.46 -4.66 -13.98
N SER A 12 -7.15 -3.59 -14.72
CA SER A 12 -7.30 -3.51 -16.19
C SER A 12 -5.98 -3.64 -16.97
N ARG A 13 -4.84 -3.75 -16.29
CA ARG A 13 -3.53 -3.87 -16.95
C ARG A 13 -3.21 -5.33 -17.23
N ALA A 14 -2.49 -5.58 -18.33
CA ALA A 14 -1.93 -6.89 -18.58
C ALA A 14 -1.01 -7.30 -17.42
N VAL A 15 -1.02 -8.59 -17.08
CA VAL A 15 -0.09 -9.11 -16.08
C VAL A 15 1.22 -9.44 -16.77
N ASP A 16 2.22 -8.62 -16.50
CA ASP A 16 3.60 -8.81 -16.95
C ASP A 16 4.58 -8.58 -15.78
N LEU A 17 5.87 -8.78 -16.03
CA LEU A 17 6.89 -8.66 -14.99
C LEU A 17 6.91 -7.25 -14.38
N ASP A 18 6.70 -6.22 -15.20
CA ASP A 18 6.75 -4.83 -14.78
C ASP A 18 5.53 -4.48 -13.93
N SER A 19 4.32 -4.86 -14.35
CA SER A 19 3.09 -4.65 -13.58
C SER A 19 3.14 -5.37 -12.22
N MET A 20 3.74 -6.56 -12.18
CA MET A 20 3.92 -7.33 -10.96
C MET A 20 4.95 -6.70 -10.01
N ALA A 21 6.08 -6.21 -10.54
CA ALA A 21 7.10 -5.54 -9.75
C ALA A 21 6.56 -4.21 -9.17
N GLU A 22 5.86 -3.44 -9.99
CA GLU A 22 5.24 -2.18 -9.59
C GLU A 22 4.17 -2.41 -8.51
N ALA A 23 3.35 -3.46 -8.66
CA ALA A 23 2.32 -3.78 -7.66
C ALA A 23 2.92 -4.20 -6.31
N VAL A 24 4.09 -4.85 -6.29
CA VAL A 24 4.79 -5.15 -5.04
C VAL A 24 5.30 -3.87 -4.39
N PHE A 25 5.91 -2.97 -5.17
CA PHE A 25 6.36 -1.67 -4.66
C PHE A 25 5.21 -0.86 -4.04
N LEU A 26 4.08 -0.78 -4.74
CA LEU A 26 2.89 -0.07 -4.25
C LEU A 26 2.31 -0.69 -2.98
N GLU A 27 2.31 -2.03 -2.86
CA GLU A 27 1.86 -2.69 -1.64
C GLU A 27 2.76 -2.32 -0.44
N THR A 28 4.08 -2.32 -0.62
CA THR A 28 5.02 -1.94 0.44
C THR A 28 4.84 -0.49 0.85
N ASP A 29 4.81 0.44 -0.11
CA ASP A 29 4.62 1.87 0.15
C ASP A 29 3.27 2.18 0.82
N TYR A 30 2.20 1.47 0.42
CA TYR A 30 0.89 1.58 1.06
C TYR A 30 0.96 1.26 2.56
N TRP A 31 1.60 0.14 2.92
CA TRP A 31 1.69 -0.28 4.32
C TRP A 31 2.57 0.65 5.15
N GLU A 32 3.68 1.14 4.60
CA GLU A 32 4.52 2.16 5.27
C GLU A 32 3.74 3.43 5.58
N LYS A 33 3.01 3.96 4.59
CA LYS A 33 2.16 5.14 4.76
C LYS A 33 1.01 4.90 5.73
N MET A 34 0.43 3.70 5.72
CA MET A 34 -0.64 3.32 6.65
C MET A 34 -0.14 3.38 8.11
N GLN A 35 1.06 2.87 8.39
CA GLN A 35 1.65 2.95 9.74
C GLN A 35 1.79 4.40 10.20
N ILE A 36 2.31 5.27 9.33
CA ILE A 36 2.47 6.70 9.63
C ILE A 36 1.11 7.36 9.89
N ALA A 37 0.12 7.09 9.03
CA ALA A 37 -1.22 7.66 9.17
C ALA A 37 -1.89 7.25 10.48
N VAL A 38 -1.78 5.97 10.86
CA VAL A 38 -2.31 5.44 12.12
C VAL A 38 -1.61 6.08 13.33
N ALA A 39 -0.26 6.11 13.33
CA ALA A 39 0.50 6.74 14.41
C ALA A 39 0.15 8.22 14.59
N ASN A 40 0.04 8.97 13.49
CA ASN A 40 -0.37 10.36 13.52
C ASN A 40 -1.81 10.54 14.00
N GLY A 41 -2.73 9.65 13.61
CA GLY A 41 -4.11 9.62 14.08
C GLY A 41 -4.22 9.41 15.59
N ILE A 42 -3.48 8.41 16.12
CA ILE A 42 -3.38 8.14 17.55
C ILE A 42 -2.79 9.37 18.28
N ALA A 43 -1.65 9.88 17.82
CA ALA A 43 -1.03 11.05 18.43
C ALA A 43 -1.99 12.25 18.44
N LYS A 44 -2.73 12.49 17.36
CA LYS A 44 -3.73 13.55 17.30
C LYS A 44 -4.89 13.34 18.29
N ALA A 45 -5.34 12.10 18.47
CA ALA A 45 -6.42 11.79 19.41
C ALA A 45 -6.01 12.01 20.88
N PHE A 46 -4.75 11.78 21.22
CA PHE A 46 -4.26 11.85 22.61
C PHE A 46 -3.42 13.10 22.95
N ARG A 47 -3.14 14.01 22.00
CA ARG A 47 -2.34 15.25 22.23
C ARG A 47 -3.08 16.33 23.06
N GLY A 48 -4.28 16.05 23.58
CA GLY A 48 -5.06 16.97 24.40
C GLY A 48 -5.76 16.32 25.61
N ALA A 49 -5.31 15.13 26.03
CA ALA A 49 -5.71 14.50 27.29
C ALA A 49 -4.70 14.82 28.40
#